data_AF-A0A931ANG8-F1
#
_entry.id   AF-A0A931ANG8-F1
#
_cell.length_a   1.000
_cell.length_b   1.000
_cell.length_c   1.000
_cell.angle_alpha   90.00
_cell.angle_beta   90.00
_cell.angle_gamma   90.00
#
_symmetry.space_group_name_H-M   'P 1'
#
loop_
_entity.id
_entity.type
_entity.pdbx_description
1 polymer ?
#
loop_
_entity_poly.entity_id
_entity_poly.type
_entity_poly.pdbx_seq_one_letter_code
_entity_poly.pdbx_strand_id
1 'polypeptide(L)'
;MGYELRVVRESPLAFAELAKAIAPAGFRLRGSDEIVAAHGDGTHTVARWQGQLVGEPGSDWQVAQLVRLSAALGARLVGEDGEVYALRDGVIEVVTGGGAVEIGKFDEIIDAGPAAWTP
;
A
#
# COMPACT_ATOMS: atom_id res chain seq x y z
N MET A 1 -13.65 -1.24 12.80
CA MET A 1 -13.23 0.13 12.42
C MET A 1 -12.20 -0.07 11.32
N GLY A 2 -12.39 0.54 10.15
CA GLY A 2 -11.43 0.42 9.04
C GLY A 2 -10.27 1.35 9.33
N TYR A 3 -9.05 0.84 9.21
CA TYR A 3 -7.83 1.62 9.36
C TYR A 3 -7.42 2.15 7.99
N GLU A 4 -7.06 3.42 7.89
CA GLU A 4 -6.74 4.09 6.64
C GLU A 4 -5.24 4.35 6.48
N LEU A 5 -4.69 4.06 5.30
CA LEU A 5 -3.33 4.41 4.93
C LEU A 5 -3.32 5.32 3.70
N ARG A 6 -2.53 6.39 3.75
CA ARG A 6 -2.42 7.40 2.70
C ARG A 6 -1.04 7.36 2.06
N VAL A 7 -1.01 7.40 0.73
CA VAL A 7 0.25 7.56 -0.02
C VAL A 7 0.50 9.05 -0.26
N VAL A 8 1.43 9.61 0.51
CA VAL A 8 1.73 11.04 0.56
C VAL A 8 2.98 11.36 -0.26
N ARG A 9 2.87 12.32 -1.17
CA ARG A 9 3.98 12.86 -1.97
C ARG A 9 4.18 14.34 -1.68
N GLU A 10 5.41 14.80 -1.80
CA GLU A 10 5.73 16.24 -1.73
C GLU A 10 5.18 17.00 -2.94
N SER A 11 5.20 16.37 -4.12
CA SER A 11 4.61 16.91 -5.34
C SER A 11 3.35 16.12 -5.73
N PRO A 12 2.22 16.80 -6.03
CA PRO A 12 1.01 16.14 -6.50
C PRO A 12 1.29 15.30 -7.75
N LEU A 13 0.63 14.16 -7.88
CA LEU A 13 0.70 13.30 -9.07
C LEU A 13 -0.56 13.52 -9.90
N ALA A 14 -0.43 13.75 -11.21
CA ALA A 14 -1.62 13.73 -12.06
C ALA A 14 -2.11 12.29 -12.27
N PHE A 15 -3.41 12.09 -12.40
CA PHE A 15 -3.99 10.75 -12.59
C PHE A 15 -3.41 10.00 -13.81
N ALA A 16 -3.11 10.71 -14.89
CA ALA A 16 -2.49 10.13 -16.08
C ALA A 16 -1.05 9.61 -15.83
N GLU A 17 -0.33 10.22 -14.88
CA GLU A 17 1.00 9.78 -14.48
C GLU A 17 0.93 8.59 -13.53
N LEU A 18 -0.09 8.55 -12.66
CA LEU A 18 -0.37 7.42 -11.78
C LEU A 18 -0.46 6.11 -12.57
N ALA A 19 -1.32 6.06 -13.61
CA ALA A 19 -1.52 4.84 -14.39
C ALA A 19 -0.20 4.28 -14.96
N LYS A 20 0.68 5.17 -15.44
CA LYS A 20 1.98 4.80 -16.00
C LYS A 20 2.96 4.34 -14.93
N ALA A 21 2.94 4.96 -13.76
CA ALA A 21 3.86 4.65 -12.67
C ALA A 21 3.54 3.33 -11.96
N ILE A 22 2.26 2.97 -11.85
CA ILE A 22 1.85 1.78 -11.08
C ILE A 22 1.92 0.47 -11.88
N ALA A 23 1.83 0.52 -13.21
CA ALA A 23 1.81 -0.68 -14.05
C ALA A 23 3.10 -1.53 -13.94
N PRO A 24 4.32 -0.95 -13.97
CA PRO A 24 5.57 -1.70 -13.73
C PRO A 24 5.64 -2.35 -12.35
N ALA A 25 4.93 -1.79 -11.37
CA ALA A 25 4.83 -2.34 -10.02
C ALA A 25 3.76 -3.44 -9.90
N GLY A 26 3.15 -3.88 -11.00
CA GLY A 26 2.19 -5.00 -11.01
C GLY A 26 0.76 -4.60 -10.64
N PHE A 27 0.48 -3.32 -10.49
CA PHE A 27 -0.87 -2.83 -10.23
C PHE A 27 -1.62 -2.52 -11.52
N ARG A 28 -2.94 -2.55 -11.44
CA ARG A 28 -3.84 -2.14 -12.51
C ARG A 28 -4.86 -1.15 -12.00
N LEU A 29 -5.33 -0.29 -12.90
CA LEU A 29 -6.53 0.52 -12.64
C LEU A 29 -7.78 -0.30 -12.95
N ARG A 30 -8.77 -0.21 -12.08
CA ARG A 30 -10.13 -0.71 -12.29
C ARG A 30 -11.09 0.46 -12.18
N GLY A 31 -11.84 0.72 -13.24
CA GLY A 31 -12.71 1.90 -13.31
C GLY A 31 -11.91 3.20 -13.37
N SER A 32 -12.40 4.23 -12.70
CA SER A 32 -11.82 5.59 -12.70
C SER A 32 -10.85 5.86 -11.56
N ASP A 33 -10.83 5.02 -10.54
CA ASP A 33 -10.22 5.36 -9.26
C ASP A 33 -9.66 4.16 -8.48
N GLU A 34 -10.03 2.92 -8.77
CA GLU A 34 -9.52 1.78 -7.99
C GLU A 34 -8.17 1.28 -8.50
N ILE A 35 -7.25 1.05 -7.56
CA ILE A 35 -5.95 0.42 -7.78
C ILE A 35 -6.05 -1.00 -7.25
N VAL A 36 -5.76 -1.97 -8.12
CA VAL A 36 -5.89 -3.39 -7.80
C VAL A 36 -4.60 -4.15 -8.04
N ALA A 37 -4.37 -5.20 -7.24
CA ALA A 37 -3.29 -6.16 -7.41
C ALA A 37 -3.86 -7.57 -7.57
N ALA A 38 -3.19 -8.39 -8.38
CA ALA A 38 -3.54 -9.80 -8.54
C ALA A 38 -2.82 -10.65 -7.48
N HIS A 39 -3.51 -11.69 -6.99
CA HIS A 39 -2.91 -12.74 -6.18
C HIS A 39 -3.70 -14.03 -6.38
N GLY A 40 -3.02 -15.13 -6.69
CA GLY A 40 -3.66 -16.36 -7.18
C GLY A 40 -4.56 -16.05 -8.38
N ASP A 41 -5.79 -16.58 -8.35
CA ASP A 41 -6.82 -16.33 -9.37
C ASP A 41 -7.65 -15.05 -9.09
N GLY A 42 -7.34 -14.33 -8.01
CA GLY A 42 -8.08 -13.17 -7.51
C GLY A 42 -7.50 -11.84 -7.95
N THR A 43 -8.32 -10.79 -7.89
CA THR A 43 -7.87 -9.40 -8.00
C THR A 43 -8.47 -8.58 -6.87
N HIS A 44 -7.61 -7.99 -6.05
CA HIS A 44 -7.95 -7.36 -4.78
C HIS A 44 -7.72 -5.86 -4.86
N THR A 45 -8.64 -5.08 -4.31
CA THR A 45 -8.49 -3.63 -4.17
C THR A 45 -7.43 -3.32 -3.11
N VAL A 46 -6.46 -2.49 -3.49
CA VAL A 46 -5.35 -2.06 -2.65
C VAL A 46 -5.55 -0.62 -2.22
N ALA A 47 -5.92 0.26 -3.16
CA ALA A 47 -6.13 1.67 -2.91
C ALA A 47 -7.21 2.24 -3.82
N ARG A 48 -7.70 3.44 -3.50
CA ARG A 48 -8.55 4.28 -4.34
C ARG A 48 -7.92 5.66 -4.53
N TRP A 49 -8.14 6.24 -5.69
CA TRP A 49 -7.74 7.59 -6.07
C TRP A 49 -8.87 8.58 -5.80
N GLN A 50 -8.70 9.47 -4.83
CA GLN A 50 -9.67 10.50 -4.46
C GLN A 50 -8.97 11.87 -4.29
N GLY A 51 -8.17 12.25 -5.29
CA GLY A 51 -7.24 13.40 -5.20
C GLY A 51 -5.93 13.08 -4.47
N GLN A 52 -5.93 12.00 -3.70
CA GLN A 52 -4.78 11.28 -3.17
C GLN A 52 -5.07 9.77 -3.22
N LEU A 53 -4.04 8.95 -3.05
CA LEU A 53 -4.20 7.50 -2.93
C LEU A 53 -4.46 7.11 -1.48
N VAL A 54 -5.57 6.43 -1.26
CA VAL A 54 -6.04 5.98 0.06
C VAL A 54 -6.29 4.48 0.01
N GLY A 55 -5.75 3.73 0.96
CA GLY A 55 -6.02 2.31 1.14
C GLY A 55 -6.68 2.05 2.49
N GLU A 56 -7.59 1.08 2.53
CA GLU A 56 -8.22 0.58 3.74
C GLU A 56 -7.80 -0.88 3.94
N PRO A 57 -6.56 -1.15 4.40
CA PRO A 57 -6.09 -2.53 4.56
C PRO A 57 -6.88 -3.25 5.66
N GLY A 58 -7.33 -4.47 5.34
CA GLY A 58 -7.82 -5.45 6.29
C GLY A 58 -6.92 -6.67 6.41
N SER A 59 -5.68 -6.59 5.90
CA SER A 59 -4.69 -7.68 5.92
C SER A 59 -3.28 -7.12 5.78
N ASP A 60 -2.27 -7.86 6.28
CA ASP A 60 -0.86 -7.50 6.12
C ASP A 60 -0.46 -7.47 4.64
N TRP A 61 -1.08 -8.32 3.82
CA TRP A 61 -0.88 -8.31 2.37
C TRP A 61 -1.30 -6.98 1.74
N GLN A 62 -2.44 -6.42 2.14
CA GLN A 62 -2.84 -5.09 1.65
C GLN A 62 -1.88 -4.00 2.12
N VAL A 63 -1.37 -4.08 3.36
CA VAL A 63 -0.31 -3.17 3.84
C VAL A 63 0.95 -3.30 2.99
N ALA A 64 1.42 -4.52 2.71
CA ALA A 64 2.57 -4.77 1.85
C ALA A 64 2.39 -4.21 0.44
N GLN A 65 1.21 -4.38 -0.15
CA GLN A 65 0.89 -3.80 -1.45
C GLN A 65 0.90 -2.27 -1.41
N LEU A 66 0.39 -1.64 -0.36
CA LEU A 66 0.44 -0.20 -0.18
C LEU A 66 1.88 0.31 0.00
N VAL A 67 2.73 -0.44 0.71
CA VAL A 67 4.17 -0.12 0.83
C VAL A 67 4.83 -0.16 -0.55
N ARG A 68 4.61 -1.24 -1.30
CA ARG A 68 5.10 -1.37 -2.68
C ARG A 68 4.60 -0.23 -3.59
N LEU A 69 3.32 0.11 -3.50
CA LEU A 69 2.70 1.20 -4.25
C LEU A 69 3.34 2.54 -3.91
N SER A 70 3.53 2.83 -2.62
CA SER A 70 4.18 4.08 -2.18
C SER A 70 5.62 4.19 -2.70
N ALA A 71 6.39 3.11 -2.62
CA ALA A 71 7.76 3.05 -3.13
C ALA A 71 7.81 3.28 -4.64
N ALA A 72 6.92 2.65 -5.41
CA ALA A 72 6.82 2.83 -6.86
C ALA A 72 6.52 4.28 -7.27
N LEU A 73 5.85 5.04 -6.39
CA LEU A 73 5.47 6.43 -6.63
C LEU A 73 6.46 7.45 -6.03
N GLY A 74 7.55 6.98 -5.41
CA GLY A 74 8.48 7.84 -4.66
C GLY A 74 7.77 8.59 -3.52
N ALA A 75 6.82 7.92 -2.88
CA ALA A 75 5.93 8.48 -1.87
C ALA A 75 6.18 7.84 -0.49
N ARG A 76 5.58 8.42 0.55
CA ARG A 76 5.53 7.81 1.90
C ARG A 76 4.16 7.21 2.14
N LEU A 77 4.11 6.04 2.77
CA LEU A 77 2.86 5.47 3.28
C LEU A 77 2.67 5.91 4.73
N VAL A 78 1.59 6.63 5.00
CA VAL A 78 1.32 7.25 6.29
C VAL A 78 -0.04 6.77 6.80
N GLY A 79 -0.10 6.31 8.04
CA GLY A 79 -1.38 5.95 8.67
C GLY A 79 -2.09 7.12 9.34
N GLU A 80 -3.26 6.85 9.92
CA GLU A 80 -4.14 7.87 10.50
C GLU A 80 -3.51 8.60 11.68
N ASP A 81 -2.67 7.92 12.48
CA ASP A 81 -2.02 8.50 13.65
C ASP A 81 -0.61 9.06 13.35
N GLY A 82 -0.23 9.10 12.07
CA GLY A 82 1.02 9.68 11.58
C GLY A 82 2.19 8.69 11.51
N GLU A 83 1.96 7.43 11.81
CA GLU A 83 2.88 6.33 11.57
C GLU A 83 3.32 6.25 10.12
N VAL A 84 4.58 5.89 9.90
CA VAL A 84 5.14 5.71 8.56
C VAL A 84 5.47 4.25 8.34
N TYR A 85 4.92 3.70 7.27
CA TYR A 85 5.21 2.34 6.84
C TYR A 85 6.27 2.35 5.75
N ALA A 86 7.30 1.54 5.91
CA ALA A 86 8.40 1.46 4.97
C ALA A 86 8.91 0.02 4.82
N LEU A 87 9.52 -0.26 3.67
CA LEU A 87 10.28 -1.47 3.44
C LEU A 87 11.76 -1.18 3.73
N ARG A 88 12.34 -1.86 4.72
CA ARG A 88 13.76 -1.76 5.07
C ARG A 88 14.34 -3.17 5.17
N ASP A 89 15.42 -3.42 4.44
CA ASP A 89 16.11 -4.72 4.43
C ASP A 89 15.18 -5.93 4.18
N GLY A 90 14.16 -5.74 3.35
CA GLY A 90 13.16 -6.77 3.02
C GLY A 90 12.05 -6.95 4.06
N VAL A 91 12.07 -6.18 5.15
CA VAL A 91 11.08 -6.19 6.23
C VAL A 91 10.20 -4.96 6.16
N ILE A 92 8.89 -5.15 6.29
CA ILE A 92 7.96 -4.03 6.46
C ILE A 92 8.03 -3.59 7.92
N GLU A 93 8.35 -2.32 8.12
CA GLU A 93 8.38 -1.66 9.42
C GLU A 93 7.30 -0.59 9.49
N VAL A 94 6.70 -0.43 10.67
CA VAL A 94 5.92 0.75 11.04
C VAL A 94 6.71 1.60 12.02
N VAL A 95 6.89 2.88 11.70
CA VAL A 95 7.63 3.83 12.52
C VAL A 95 6.64 4.77 13.20
N THR A 96 6.63 4.75 14.53
CA THR A 96 5.80 5.63 15.36
C THR A 96 6.52 5.98 16.66
N GLY A 97 6.33 7.19 17.18
CA GLY A 97 6.86 7.60 18.48
C GLY A 97 8.38 7.46 18.67
N GLY A 98 9.16 7.47 17.58
CA GLY A 98 10.63 7.31 17.61
C GLY A 98 11.14 5.86 17.63
N GLY A 99 10.24 4.88 17.54
CA GLY A 99 10.57 3.46 17.39
C GLY A 99 10.09 2.89 16.06
N ALA A 100 10.68 1.76 15.65
CA ALA A 100 10.23 0.97 14.52
C ALA A 100 9.77 -0.40 15.03
N VAL A 101 8.62 -0.86 14.55
CA VAL A 101 8.07 -2.19 14.82
C VAL A 101 8.01 -2.97 13.51
N GLU A 102 8.55 -4.18 13.52
CA GLU A 102 8.50 -5.08 12.37
C GLU A 102 7.09 -5.69 12.25
N ILE A 103 6.51 -5.60 11.04
CA ILE A 103 5.27 -6.29 10.68
C ILE A 103 5.57 -7.69 10.18
N GLY A 104 6.61 -7.81 9.33
CA GLY A 104 7.04 -9.08 8.76
C GLY A 104 7.82 -8.89 7.46
N LYS A 105 8.35 -9.99 6.92
CA LYS A 105 9.09 -9.94 5.66
C LYS A 105 8.14 -9.73 4.49
N PHE A 106 8.51 -8.82 3.61
CA PHE A 106 7.70 -8.45 2.45
C PHE A 106 7.36 -9.65 1.57
N ASP A 107 8.36 -10.45 1.18
CA ASP A 107 8.14 -11.59 0.28
C ASP A 107 7.24 -12.66 0.93
N GLU A 108 7.45 -12.94 2.22
CA GLU A 108 6.61 -13.89 2.97
C GLU A 108 5.15 -13.42 3.04
N ILE A 109 4.92 -12.13 3.28
CA ILE A 109 3.57 -11.54 3.32
C ILE A 109 2.92 -11.55 1.92
N ILE A 110 3.67 -11.22 0.87
CA ILE A 110 3.16 -11.21 -0.51
C ILE A 110 2.77 -12.62 -0.97
N ASP A 111 3.58 -13.61 -0.61
CA ASP A 111 3.33 -15.03 -0.92
C ASP A 111 2.15 -15.60 -0.13
N ALA A 112 1.96 -15.19 1.14
CA ALA A 112 0.85 -15.63 1.97
C ALA A 112 -0.53 -15.15 1.46
N GLY A 113 -0.56 -14.02 0.75
CA GLY A 113 -1.79 -13.50 0.15
C GLY A 113 -2.72 -12.76 1.11
N PRO A 114 -3.90 -12.32 0.63
CA PRO A 114 -4.84 -11.52 1.39
C PRO A 114 -5.58 -12.36 2.45
N ALA A 115 -4.94 -12.55 3.60
CA ALA A 115 -5.54 -13.12 4.80
C ALA A 115 -6.11 -12.01 5.69
N ALA A 116 -7.44 -11.97 5.83
CA ALA A 116 -8.09 -10.94 6.65
C ALA A 116 -7.66 -11.04 8.11
N TRP A 117 -7.38 -9.89 8.73
CA TRP A 117 -7.15 -9.81 10.16
C TRP A 117 -8.36 -10.35 10.91
N THR A 118 -8.10 -11.24 11.87
CA THR A 118 -9.13 -11.74 12.78
C THR A 118 -9.44 -10.69 13.84
N PRO A 119 -10.72 -10.42 14.15
CA PRO A 119 -11.11 -9.53 15.24
C PRO A 119 -10.59 -9.94 16.62
#